data_AF-A0A5C7JNN6-F1
#
_entry.id   AF-A0A5C7JNN6-F1
#
_cell.length_a   1.000
_cell.length_b   1.000
_cell.length_c   1.000
_cell.angle_alpha   90.00
_cell.angle_beta   90.00
_cell.angle_gamma   90.00
#
_symmetry.space_group_name_H-M   'P 1'
#
loop_
_entity.id
_entity.type
_entity.pdbx_description
1 polymer ?
#
loop_
_entity_poly.entity_id
_entity_poly.type
_entity_poly.pdbx_seq_one_letter_code
_entity_poly.pdbx_strand_id
1 'polypeptide(L)'
;MNREIKFRVFNKKENKMIRPEDKLCIIIALNGVFIDAEKKSHFFPMQYTGLKDMNGVDIYEGDVIKNIKDEREYIVKHDSFIDTNFKSNLSVSGWHLEGIYFYDGVLFKPTISLDNFYFNNKTKKLKVIGNIHENPKLIKG
;
A
#
# COMPACT_ATOMS: atom_id res chain seq x y z
N MET A 1 -19.81 -11.70 -2.55
CA MET A 1 -19.11 -10.47 -2.98
C MET A 1 -17.90 -10.90 -3.80
N ASN A 2 -17.77 -10.45 -5.04
CA ASN A 2 -16.60 -10.76 -5.88
C ASN A 2 -15.63 -9.58 -5.81
N ARG A 3 -14.52 -9.75 -5.09
CA ARG A 3 -13.39 -8.81 -5.07
C ARG A 3 -12.41 -9.22 -6.17
N GLU A 4 -11.98 -8.27 -6.99
CA GLU A 4 -10.91 -8.51 -7.95
C GLU A 4 -9.60 -8.80 -7.19
N ILE A 5 -8.97 -9.95 -7.48
CA ILE A 5 -7.67 -10.32 -6.94
C ILE A 5 -6.63 -10.16 -8.05
N LYS A 6 -5.78 -9.14 -7.91
CA LYS A 6 -4.64 -8.91 -8.80
C LYS A 6 -3.43 -8.42 -8.01
N PHE A 7 -2.25 -8.68 -8.57
CA PHE A 7 -0.97 -8.33 -7.97
C PHE A 7 -0.11 -7.61 -9.01
N ARG A 8 0.65 -6.63 -8.55
CA ARG A 8 1.83 -6.13 -9.27
C ARG A 8 3.07 -6.59 -8.52
N VAL A 9 4.21 -6.67 -9.20
CA VAL A 9 5.45 -7.14 -8.60
C VAL A 9 6.56 -6.17 -8.94
N PHE A 10 7.26 -5.67 -7.93
CA PHE A 10 8.48 -4.91 -8.14
C PHE A 10 9.67 -5.86 -8.26
N ASN A 11 10.35 -5.85 -9.40
CA ASN A 11 11.61 -6.54 -9.62
C ASN A 11 12.76 -5.59 -9.25
N LYS A 12 13.34 -5.78 -8.06
CA LYS A 12 14.47 -4.99 -7.55
C LYS A 12 15.75 -5.17 -8.36
N LYS A 13 15.96 -6.32 -9.01
CA LYS A 13 17.16 -6.56 -9.84
C LYS A 13 17.14 -5.70 -11.09
N GLU A 14 15.97 -5.55 -11.70
CA GLU A 14 15.77 -4.74 -12.92
C GLU A 14 15.27 -3.33 -12.62
N ASN A 15 14.99 -3.03 -11.34
CA ASN A 15 14.36 -1.79 -10.90
C ASN A 15 13.11 -1.44 -11.70
N LYS A 16 12.21 -2.43 -11.88
CA LYS A 16 11.04 -2.34 -12.75
C LYS A 16 9.79 -2.88 -12.06
N MET A 17 8.67 -2.18 -12.23
CA MET A 17 7.33 -2.68 -11.91
C MET A 17 6.81 -3.60 -13.01
N ILE A 18 6.37 -4.80 -12.64
CA ILE A 18 5.66 -5.76 -13.49
C ILE A 18 4.20 -5.73 -13.07
N ARG A 19 3.30 -5.49 -14.02
CA ARG A 19 1.87 -5.34 -13.81
C ARG A 19 1.08 -6.52 -14.39
N PRO A 20 -0.19 -6.71 -13.97
CA PRO A 20 -1.05 -7.76 -14.52
C PRO A 20 -1.12 -7.76 -16.07
N GLU A 21 -1.09 -6.58 -16.68
CA GLU A 21 -1.12 -6.38 -18.13
C GLU A 21 0.16 -6.80 -18.87
N ASP A 22 1.30 -6.95 -18.17
CA ASP A 22 2.62 -7.15 -18.80
C ASP A 22 2.86 -8.58 -19.36
N LYS A 23 1.82 -9.44 -19.40
CA LYS A 23 1.88 -10.84 -19.87
C LYS A 23 3.07 -11.63 -19.30
N LEU A 24 3.51 -11.33 -18.08
CA LEU A 24 4.57 -12.07 -17.40
C LEU A 24 3.97 -13.13 -16.48
N CYS A 25 4.27 -14.39 -16.75
CA CYS A 25 3.80 -15.51 -15.94
C CYS A 25 4.71 -15.65 -14.70
N ILE A 26 4.29 -15.11 -13.56
CA ILE A 26 4.96 -15.34 -12.28
C ILE A 26 4.30 -16.54 -11.62
N ILE A 27 5.06 -17.64 -11.46
CA ILE A 27 4.55 -18.85 -10.80
C ILE A 27 4.69 -18.69 -9.29
N ILE A 28 3.57 -18.48 -8.61
CA ILE A 28 3.47 -18.51 -7.15
C ILE A 28 2.95 -19.90 -6.77
N ALA A 29 3.73 -20.69 -6.04
CA ALA A 29 3.27 -21.96 -5.49
C ALA A 29 2.08 -21.72 -4.55
N LEU A 30 1.23 -22.73 -4.39
CA LEU A 30 -0.02 -22.65 -3.61
C LEU A 30 0.17 -22.27 -2.13
N ASN A 31 1.40 -22.35 -1.61
CA ASN A 31 1.79 -21.90 -0.26
C ASN A 31 2.38 -20.48 -0.23
N GLY A 32 2.21 -19.68 -1.30
CA GLY A 32 2.76 -18.32 -1.40
C GLY A 32 4.26 -18.26 -1.74
N VAL A 33 4.89 -19.41 -2.06
CA VAL A 33 6.31 -19.49 -2.42
C VAL A 33 6.49 -19.26 -3.91
N PHE A 34 7.18 -18.21 -4.31
CA PHE A 34 7.64 -18.07 -5.70
C PHE A 34 8.48 -19.29 -6.12
N ILE A 35 8.15 -19.91 -7.26
CA ILE A 35 8.80 -21.14 -7.74
C ILE A 35 10.22 -20.88 -8.31
N ASP A 36 10.68 -19.62 -8.33
CA ASP A 36 12.12 -19.32 -8.44
C ASP A 36 12.70 -19.07 -7.02
N ALA A 37 12.95 -20.16 -6.29
CA ALA A 37 13.41 -20.13 -4.90
C ALA A 37 14.80 -19.47 -4.72
N GLU A 38 15.60 -19.35 -5.80
CA GLU A 38 16.90 -18.68 -5.77
C GLU A 38 16.78 -17.15 -5.97
N LYS A 39 15.71 -16.65 -6.60
CA LYS A 39 15.51 -15.20 -6.90
C LYS A 39 14.45 -14.49 -6.05
N LYS A 40 13.84 -15.17 -5.07
CA LYS A 40 12.84 -14.59 -4.15
C LYS A 40 13.22 -13.24 -3.55
N SER A 41 14.51 -12.98 -3.33
CA SER A 41 14.98 -11.73 -2.71
C SER A 41 14.79 -10.48 -3.57
N HIS A 42 14.49 -10.63 -4.86
CA HIS A 42 14.37 -9.51 -5.79
C HIS A 42 12.94 -9.19 -6.20
N PHE A 43 11.97 -10.06 -5.94
CA PHE A 43 10.58 -9.85 -6.35
C PHE A 43 9.70 -9.51 -5.14
N PHE A 44 9.10 -8.33 -5.17
CA PHE A 44 8.24 -7.82 -4.10
C PHE A 44 6.80 -7.74 -4.62
N PRO A 45 5.95 -8.74 -4.34
CA PRO A 45 4.54 -8.68 -4.69
C PRO A 45 3.81 -7.62 -3.88
N MET A 46 2.85 -6.96 -4.51
CA MET A 46 1.97 -5.98 -3.89
C MET A 46 0.53 -6.29 -4.32
N GLN A 47 -0.35 -6.53 -3.35
CA GLN A 47 -1.74 -6.88 -3.64
C GLN A 47 -2.58 -5.62 -3.90
N TYR A 48 -3.50 -5.71 -4.87
CA TYR A 48 -4.52 -4.69 -5.08
C TYR A 48 -5.50 -4.59 -3.91
N THR A 49 -5.83 -3.37 -3.49
CA THR A 49 -6.76 -3.12 -2.39
C THR A 49 -8.23 -3.33 -2.75
N GLY A 50 -8.59 -3.21 -4.04
CA GLY A 50 -10.00 -3.10 -4.47
C GLY A 50 -10.46 -1.66 -4.65
N LEU A 51 -9.60 -0.67 -4.35
CA LEU A 51 -9.91 0.75 -4.39
C LEU A 51 -9.07 1.48 -5.44
N LYS A 52 -9.59 2.62 -5.90
CA LYS A 52 -8.92 3.52 -6.83
C LYS A 52 -8.70 4.88 -6.18
N ASP A 53 -7.66 5.60 -6.57
CA ASP A 53 -7.44 6.97 -6.14
C ASP A 53 -8.38 7.94 -6.89
N MET A 54 -8.27 9.24 -6.60
CA MET A 54 -9.12 10.27 -7.22
C MET A 54 -8.97 10.39 -8.74
N ASN A 55 -7.90 9.86 -9.33
CA ASN A 55 -7.62 9.86 -10.77
C ASN A 55 -7.94 8.51 -11.42
N GLY A 56 -8.56 7.57 -10.68
CA GLY A 56 -8.88 6.23 -11.18
C GLY A 56 -7.71 5.24 -11.17
N VAL A 57 -6.57 5.60 -10.57
CA VAL A 57 -5.39 4.74 -10.43
C VAL A 57 -5.67 3.69 -9.36
N ASP A 58 -5.40 2.43 -9.66
CA ASP A 58 -5.53 1.35 -8.68
C ASP A 58 -4.56 1.53 -7.51
N ILE A 59 -5.06 1.35 -6.28
CA ILE A 59 -4.27 1.42 -5.06
C ILE A 59 -3.82 0.01 -4.69
N TYR A 60 -2.52 -0.18 -4.49
CA TYR A 60 -1.87 -1.42 -4.08
C TYR A 60 -1.18 -1.28 -2.73
N GLU A 61 -0.88 -2.42 -2.11
CA GLU A 61 0.05 -2.49 -0.98
C GLU A 61 1.39 -1.78 -1.31
N GLY A 62 1.91 -1.03 -0.34
CA GLY A 62 3.16 -0.28 -0.49
C GLY A 62 3.05 1.00 -1.32
N ASP A 63 1.88 1.35 -1.86
CA ASP A 63 1.68 2.69 -2.43
C ASP A 63 1.81 3.78 -1.36
N VAL A 64 2.44 4.88 -1.75
CA VAL A 64 2.45 6.12 -0.99
C VAL A 64 1.34 6.99 -1.55
N ILE A 65 0.37 7.32 -0.69
CA ILE A 65 -0.77 8.15 -1.04
C ILE A 65 -0.72 9.48 -0.31
N LYS A 66 -1.08 10.55 -1.00
CA LYS A 66 -1.23 11.88 -0.44
C LYS A 66 -2.70 12.24 -0.34
N ASN A 67 -3.13 12.69 0.83
CA ASN A 67 -4.40 13.35 0.99
C ASN A 67 -4.25 14.82 0.58
N ILE A 68 -4.88 15.21 -0.52
CA ILE A 68 -4.80 16.57 -1.06
C ILE A 68 -5.48 17.60 -0.13
N LYS A 69 -6.31 17.18 0.84
CA LYS A 69 -6.99 18.11 1.75
C LYS A 69 -6.07 18.67 2.84
N ASP A 70 -5.27 17.80 3.45
CA ASP A 70 -4.41 18.13 4.60
C ASP A 70 -2.92 17.92 4.30
N GLU A 71 -2.61 17.63 3.03
CA GLU A 71 -1.27 17.37 2.48
C GLU A 71 -0.51 16.22 3.12
N ARG A 72 -1.22 15.38 3.88
CA ARG A 72 -0.63 14.26 4.60
C ARG A 72 -0.34 13.08 3.70
N GLU A 73 0.76 12.39 4.00
CA GLU A 73 1.23 11.23 3.25
C GLU A 73 1.12 9.95 4.10
N TYR A 74 0.74 8.87 3.42
CA TYR A 74 0.49 7.58 4.05
C TYR A 74 1.04 6.45 3.19
N ILE A 75 1.48 5.37 3.84
CA ILE A 75 1.81 4.10 3.19
C ILE A 75 0.60 3.17 3.34
N VAL A 76 0.19 2.55 2.24
CA VAL A 76 -0.84 1.50 2.22
C VAL A 76 -0.24 0.19 2.72
N LYS A 77 -0.86 -0.42 3.73
CA LYS A 77 -0.42 -1.69 4.33
C LYS A 77 -1.58 -2.66 4.52
N HIS A 78 -1.24 -3.94 4.69
CA HIS A 78 -2.19 -5.02 4.98
C HIS A 78 -1.64 -5.96 6.05
N ASP A 79 -1.91 -5.65 7.31
CA ASP A 79 -1.53 -6.43 8.48
C ASP A 79 -2.48 -6.11 9.66
N SER A 80 -2.10 -6.47 10.88
CA SER A 80 -2.81 -6.08 12.10
C SER A 80 -2.31 -4.71 12.59
N PHE A 81 -3.25 -3.81 12.90
CA PHE A 81 -2.95 -2.44 13.31
C PHE A 81 -3.91 -1.96 14.41
N ILE A 82 -3.55 -0.85 15.05
CA ILE A 82 -4.43 -0.14 15.99
C ILE A 82 -5.07 1.02 15.25
N ASP A 83 -6.38 1.04 15.08
CA ASP A 83 -7.03 2.17 14.42
C ASP A 83 -7.10 3.38 15.37
N THR A 84 -6.24 4.37 15.12
CA THR A 84 -6.06 5.56 15.95
C THR A 84 -7.25 6.54 15.91
N ASN A 85 -8.24 6.32 15.04
CA ASN A 85 -9.48 7.10 15.06
C ASN A 85 -10.46 6.64 16.14
N PHE A 86 -10.32 5.42 16.66
CA PHE A 86 -11.19 4.93 17.72
C PHE A 86 -10.59 5.29 19.08
N LYS A 87 -11.44 5.84 19.98
CA LYS A 87 -11.03 6.19 21.36
C LYS A 87 -10.55 4.96 22.15
N SER A 88 -11.13 3.80 21.86
CA SER A 88 -10.61 2.52 22.29
C SER A 88 -9.60 2.05 21.24
N ASN A 89 -8.34 1.88 21.60
CA ASN A 89 -7.27 1.33 20.74
C ASN A 89 -7.62 -0.09 20.26
N LEU A 90 -8.56 -0.20 19.33
CA LEU A 90 -9.08 -1.46 18.83
C LEU A 90 -8.05 -2.05 17.88
N SER A 91 -7.59 -3.25 18.19
CA SER A 91 -6.80 -4.05 17.28
C SER A 91 -7.71 -4.57 16.18
N VAL A 92 -7.36 -4.25 14.93
CA VAL A 92 -8.06 -4.64 13.71
C VAL A 92 -7.04 -5.19 12.72
N SER A 93 -7.52 -5.96 11.75
CA SER A 93 -6.69 -6.46 10.66
C SER A 93 -7.30 -6.12 9.31
N GLY A 94 -6.44 -5.90 8.32
CA GLY A 94 -6.85 -5.60 6.95
C GLY A 94 -6.10 -4.41 6.36
N TRP A 95 -6.72 -3.79 5.35
CA TRP A 95 -6.12 -2.63 4.68
C TRP A 95 -6.13 -1.40 5.58
N HIS A 96 -4.96 -0.77 5.72
CA HIS A 96 -4.80 0.46 6.49
C HIS A 96 -3.76 1.40 5.90
N LEU A 97 -3.79 2.62 6.42
CA LEU A 97 -2.86 3.68 6.08
C LEU A 97 -1.98 3.97 7.28
N GLU A 98 -0.68 3.77 7.14
CA GLU A 98 0.33 4.22 8.10
C GLU A 98 0.81 5.62 7.69
N GLY A 99 0.53 6.61 8.51
CA GLY A 99 1.01 7.97 8.28
C GLY A 99 2.51 8.11 8.46
N ILE A 100 3.10 9.08 7.76
CA ILE A 100 4.51 9.46 7.92
C ILE A 100 4.55 10.94 8.33
N TYR A 101 4.61 11.22 9.63
CA TYR A 101 4.62 12.60 10.14
C TYR A 101 5.82 12.84 11.02
N PHE A 102 6.46 13.99 10.86
CA PHE A 102 7.42 14.50 11.83
C PHE A 102 6.77 15.65 12.59
N TYR A 103 6.73 15.53 13.92
CA TYR A 103 6.31 16.60 14.80
C TYR A 103 7.41 16.80 15.83
N ASP A 104 8.01 17.99 15.83
CA ASP A 104 9.13 18.34 16.70
C ASP A 104 10.32 17.34 16.63
N GLY A 105 10.67 16.92 15.42
CA GLY A 105 11.72 15.92 15.17
C GLY A 105 11.35 14.47 15.52
N VAL A 106 10.15 14.21 16.05
CA VAL A 106 9.66 12.88 16.38
C VAL A 106 8.80 12.32 15.25
N LEU A 107 9.09 11.09 14.82
CA LEU A 107 8.30 10.38 13.82
C LEU A 107 7.02 9.78 14.44
N PHE A 108 5.88 10.28 14.01
CA PHE A 108 4.55 9.76 14.34
C PHE A 108 3.99 8.93 13.18
N LYS A 109 3.51 7.73 13.51
CA LYS A 109 2.96 6.76 12.56
C LYS A 109 1.54 6.33 12.95
N PRO A 110 0.54 7.23 12.88
CA PRO A 110 -0.82 6.84 13.16
C PRO A 110 -1.31 5.90 12.06
N THR A 111 -2.03 4.87 12.47
CA THR A 111 -2.66 3.89 11.59
C THR A 111 -4.16 4.08 11.58
N ILE A 112 -4.77 3.96 10.40
CA ILE A 112 -6.21 4.14 10.18
C ILE A 112 -6.70 3.15 9.13
N SER A 113 -7.84 2.52 9.36
CA SER A 113 -8.43 1.61 8.37
C SER A 113 -8.65 2.33 7.04
N LEU A 114 -8.18 1.69 5.95
CA LEU A 114 -8.31 2.23 4.61
C LEU A 114 -9.78 2.35 4.21
N ASP A 115 -10.60 1.33 4.51
CA ASP A 115 -12.04 1.36 4.22
C ASP A 115 -12.74 2.47 4.99
N ASN A 116 -12.48 2.60 6.29
CA ASN A 116 -13.07 3.66 7.11
C ASN A 116 -12.68 5.05 6.61
N PHE A 117 -11.43 5.21 6.19
CA PHE A 117 -10.97 6.46 5.59
C PHE A 117 -11.68 6.68 4.25
N TYR A 118 -11.70 5.67 3.38
CA TYR A 118 -12.19 5.71 2.01
C TYR A 118 -13.69 5.98 1.89
N PHE A 119 -14.53 5.47 2.79
CA PHE A 119 -15.98 5.63 2.70
C PHE A 119 -16.54 6.82 3.51
N ASN A 120 -15.79 7.40 4.46
CA ASN A 120 -16.24 8.56 5.26
C ASN A 120 -16.06 9.94 4.58
N ASN A 121 -16.12 10.02 3.25
CA ASN A 121 -16.08 11.27 2.45
C ASN A 121 -14.81 12.14 2.54
N LYS A 122 -13.76 11.75 3.28
CA LYS A 122 -12.47 12.49 3.34
C LYS A 122 -11.49 12.14 2.20
N THR A 123 -11.86 11.21 1.33
CA THR A 123 -10.93 10.40 0.49
C THR A 123 -11.11 10.49 -1.00
N LYS A 124 -12.13 11.20 -1.52
CA LYS A 124 -12.14 11.63 -2.93
C LYS A 124 -10.94 12.54 -3.31
N LYS A 125 -10.03 12.74 -2.36
CA LYS A 125 -8.82 13.56 -2.43
C LYS A 125 -7.54 12.75 -2.19
N LEU A 126 -7.62 11.42 -2.22
CA LEU A 126 -6.43 10.58 -2.19
C LEU A 126 -5.81 10.50 -3.58
N LYS A 127 -4.50 10.72 -3.66
CA LYS A 127 -3.72 10.59 -4.87
C LYS A 127 -2.53 9.67 -4.62
N VAL A 128 -2.32 8.66 -5.45
CA VAL A 128 -1.08 7.89 -5.43
C VAL A 128 0.06 8.78 -5.94
N ILE A 129 1.13 8.92 -5.16
CA ILE A 129 2.29 9.76 -5.49
C ILE A 129 3.59 8.96 -5.70
N GLY A 130 3.57 7.66 -5.42
CA GLY A 130 4.68 6.74 -5.66
C GLY A 130 4.46 5.44 -4.91
N ASN A 131 5.50 4.62 -4.81
CA ASN A 131 5.50 3.46 -3.91
C ASN A 131 6.85 3.30 -3.21
N ILE A 132 6.85 2.55 -2.11
CA ILE A 132 8.02 2.36 -1.25
C ILE A 132 9.21 1.68 -1.93
N HIS A 133 8.99 0.98 -3.05
CA HIS A 133 10.04 0.26 -3.77
C HIS A 133 10.66 1.09 -4.90
N GLU A 134 9.85 1.77 -5.72
CA GLU A 134 10.33 2.65 -6.80
C GLU A 134 10.80 4.01 -6.28
N ASN A 135 10.23 4.49 -5.18
CA ASN A 135 10.47 5.83 -4.64
C ASN A 135 10.88 5.78 -3.15
N PRO A 136 11.99 5.09 -2.79
CA PRO A 136 12.41 4.94 -1.39
C PRO A 136 12.77 6.27 -0.69
N LYS A 137 12.88 7.37 -1.43
CA LYS A 137 13.07 8.72 -0.88
C LYS A 137 11.79 9.30 -0.26
N LEU A 138 10.60 8.85 -0.69
CA LEU A 138 9.32 9.33 -0.15
C LEU A 138 9.09 8.94 1.32
N ILE A 139 9.87 7.99 1.83
CA ILE A 139 9.76 7.47 3.19
C ILE A 139 10.94 7.88 4.08
N LYS A 140 11.91 8.63 3.54
CA LYS A 140 13.07 9.14 4.27
C LYS A 140 12.90 10.66 4.42
N GLY A 141 12.33 11.06 5.57
CA GLY A 141 12.36 12.44 6.03
C GLY A 141 13.75 12.84 6.51
#